data_AF-A0A3M2YKI5-F1
#
_entry.id   AF-A0A3M2YKI5-F1
#
_cell.length_a   1.000
_cell.length_b   1.000
_cell.length_c   1.000
_cell.angle_alpha   90.00
_cell.angle_beta   90.00
_cell.angle_gamma   90.00
#
_symmetry.space_group_name_H-M   'P 1'
#
loop_
_entity.id
_entity.type
_entity.pdbx_description
1 polymer ?
#
loop_
_entity_poly.entity_id
_entity_poly.type
_entity_poly.pdbx_seq_one_letter_code
_entity_poly.pdbx_strand_id
1 'polypeptide(L)'
;GAAALKNKYLLWAVTMGEEHDQFEGGEYPGFPVLAQPLQATANYCGMHWLRPVAIHGTYQADHAALIKQIRRYGERLATWREV
;
A
#
# COMPACT_ATOMS: atom_id res chain seq x y z
N GLY A 1 13.39 -3.95 -20.51
CA GLY A 1 12.44 -5.07 -20.64
C GLY A 1 11.39 -4.95 -19.56
N ALA A 2 10.13 -4.73 -19.94
CA ALA A 2 8.99 -4.58 -19.01
C ALA A 2 7.89 -5.63 -19.23
N ALA A 3 7.95 -6.37 -20.35
CA ALA A 3 6.92 -7.33 -20.75
C ALA A 3 6.77 -8.54 -19.80
N ALA A 4 7.80 -8.90 -19.04
CA ALA A 4 7.76 -10.04 -18.12
C ALA A 4 6.80 -9.85 -16.94
N LEU A 5 6.47 -8.60 -16.61
CA LEU A 5 5.56 -8.25 -15.52
C LEU A 5 4.13 -7.98 -16.01
N LYS A 6 3.89 -8.02 -17.31
CA LYS A 6 2.58 -7.77 -17.90
C LYS A 6 1.54 -8.71 -17.29
N ASN A 7 0.37 -8.18 -16.93
CA ASN A 7 -0.75 -8.87 -16.28
C ASN A 7 -0.45 -9.42 -14.87
N LYS A 8 0.72 -9.16 -14.28
CA LYS A 8 0.95 -9.42 -12.86
C LYS A 8 0.32 -8.32 -12.02
N TYR A 9 0.02 -8.63 -10.76
CA TYR A 9 -0.59 -7.67 -9.85
C TYR A 9 0.48 -7.08 -8.93
N LEU A 10 0.35 -5.79 -8.60
CA LEU A 10 1.21 -5.11 -7.65
C LEU A 10 0.38 -4.63 -6.46
N LEU A 11 0.69 -5.14 -5.27
CA LEU A 11 0.20 -4.62 -4.00
C LEU A 11 1.31 -3.84 -3.30
N TRP A 12 1.06 -2.57 -3.00
CA TRP A 12 1.91 -1.81 -2.11
C TRP A 12 1.44 -2.00 -0.66
N ALA A 13 2.23 -2.72 0.14
CA ALA A 13 2.01 -2.89 1.57
C ALA A 13 3.09 -2.12 2.34
N VAL A 14 2.69 -1.14 3.14
CA VAL A 14 3.62 -0.17 3.75
C VAL A 14 3.21 0.19 5.18
N THR A 15 4.21 0.41 6.03
CA THR A 15 4.07 0.84 7.42
C THR A 15 4.65 2.23 7.61
N MET A 16 3.95 3.09 8.34
CA MET A 16 4.34 4.46 8.66
C MET A 16 4.35 4.64 10.18
N GLY A 17 5.41 5.27 10.69
CA GLY A 17 5.51 5.63 12.10
C GLY A 17 4.45 6.66 12.51
N GLU A 18 4.22 7.64 11.63
CA GLU A 18 3.30 8.74 11.82
C GLU A 18 1.84 8.37 11.52
N GLU A 19 0.93 9.16 12.07
CA GLU A 19 -0.51 9.07 11.85
C GLU A 19 -0.93 9.64 10.47
N HIS A 20 -2.19 9.45 10.09
CA HIS A 20 -2.71 9.90 8.78
C HIS A 20 -2.66 11.41 8.57
N ASP A 21 -2.89 12.19 9.62
CA ASP A 21 -2.97 13.65 9.60
C ASP A 21 -1.63 14.32 9.27
N GLN A 22 -0.51 13.61 9.45
CA GLN A 22 0.82 14.12 9.11
C GLN A 22 1.13 14.13 7.61
N PHE A 23 0.24 13.58 6.77
CA PHE A 23 0.39 13.61 5.31
C PHE A 23 -0.35 14.79 4.65
N GLU A 24 -0.91 15.71 5.41
CA GLU A 24 -1.71 16.84 4.90
C GLU A 24 -0.88 18.10 4.56
N GLY A 25 0.44 18.00 4.53
CA GLY A 25 1.35 19.10 4.19
C GLY A 25 1.78 19.13 2.71
N GLY A 26 2.22 20.30 2.26
CA GLY A 26 2.81 20.50 0.92
C GLY A 26 1.81 20.89 -0.18
N GLU A 27 2.28 20.95 -1.42
CA GLU A 27 1.49 21.32 -2.61
C GLU A 27 0.48 20.22 -3.01
N TYR A 28 0.79 18.96 -2.69
CA TYR A 28 -0.06 17.79 -2.98
C TYR A 28 -0.25 16.95 -1.70
N PRO A 29 -1.20 17.32 -0.83
CA PRO A 29 -1.45 16.63 0.42
C PRO A 29 -2.15 15.28 0.23
N GLY A 30 -2.10 14.46 1.27
CA GLY A 30 -2.76 13.17 1.37
C GLY A 30 -1.83 12.00 1.07
N PHE A 31 -1.85 11.01 1.96
CA PHE A 31 -1.04 9.79 1.84
C PHE A 31 -1.10 9.11 0.45
N PRO A 32 -2.26 8.99 -0.24
CA PRO A 32 -2.33 8.33 -1.54
C PRO A 32 -1.44 8.96 -2.62
N VAL A 33 -1.09 10.25 -2.51
CA VAL A 33 -0.19 10.92 -3.46
C VAL A 33 1.19 10.26 -3.50
N LEU A 34 1.67 9.78 -2.35
CA LEU A 34 2.97 9.09 -2.25
C LEU A 34 3.02 7.78 -3.04
N ALA A 35 1.86 7.20 -3.35
CA ALA A 35 1.77 5.99 -4.17
C ALA A 35 1.99 6.26 -5.66
N GLN A 36 1.89 7.51 -6.11
CA GLN A 36 1.84 7.86 -7.53
C GLN A 36 3.04 7.34 -8.34
N PRO A 37 4.30 7.43 -7.88
CA PRO A 37 5.44 6.90 -8.63
C PRO A 37 5.42 5.37 -8.75
N LEU A 38 4.91 4.67 -7.73
CA LEU A 38 4.79 3.21 -7.71
C LEU A 38 3.68 2.75 -8.66
N GLN A 39 2.54 3.44 -8.65
CA GLN A 39 1.44 3.18 -9.56
C GLN A 39 1.85 3.48 -11.02
N ALA A 40 2.58 4.56 -11.26
CA ALA A 40 3.12 4.87 -12.59
C ALA A 40 4.05 3.75 -13.09
N THR A 41 4.89 3.22 -12.21
CA THR A 41 5.76 2.06 -12.51
C THR A 41 4.94 0.81 -12.84
N ALA A 42 3.91 0.51 -12.06
CA ALA A 42 3.00 -0.61 -12.32
C ALA A 42 2.36 -0.50 -13.71
N ASN A 43 1.84 0.68 -14.04
CA ASN A 43 1.21 0.97 -15.32
C ASN A 43 2.21 0.82 -16.48
N TYR A 44 3.42 1.37 -16.33
CA TYR A 44 4.49 1.24 -17.33
C TYR A 44 4.87 -0.22 -17.59
N CYS A 45 4.87 -1.05 -16.54
CA CYS A 45 5.13 -2.48 -16.63
C CYS A 45 3.93 -3.32 -17.08
N GLY A 46 2.76 -2.72 -17.32
CA GLY A 46 1.53 -3.42 -17.69
C GLY A 46 0.97 -4.29 -16.55
N MET A 47 1.22 -3.92 -15.30
CA MET A 47 0.73 -4.59 -14.10
C MET A 47 -0.64 -4.07 -13.67
N HIS A 48 -1.38 -4.87 -12.92
CA HIS A 48 -2.61 -4.46 -12.25
C HIS A 48 -2.29 -3.86 -10.87
N TRP A 49 -2.45 -2.55 -10.72
CA TRP A 49 -2.30 -1.87 -9.44
C TRP A 49 -3.45 -2.22 -8.49
N LEU A 50 -3.13 -2.81 -7.35
CA LEU A 50 -4.10 -3.13 -6.31
C LEU A 50 -4.22 -1.98 -5.31
N ARG A 51 -5.39 -1.84 -4.67
CA ARG A 51 -5.57 -0.90 -3.55
C ARG A 51 -4.50 -1.18 -2.47
N PRO A 52 -3.67 -0.20 -2.11
CA PRO A 52 -2.59 -0.36 -1.13
C PRO A 52 -3.09 -0.80 0.25
N VAL A 53 -2.19 -1.41 1.02
CA VAL A 53 -2.33 -1.64 2.46
C VAL A 53 -1.37 -0.69 3.16
N ALA A 54 -1.91 0.32 3.83
CA ALA A 54 -1.15 1.28 4.61
C ALA A 54 -1.46 1.10 6.10
N ILE A 55 -0.43 0.92 6.90
CA ILE A 55 -0.50 0.86 8.36
C ILE A 55 0.18 2.12 8.89
N HIS A 56 -0.55 2.93 9.65
CA HIS A 56 -0.07 4.20 10.22
C HIS A 56 0.10 4.06 11.74
N GLY A 57 0.78 5.04 12.34
CA GLY A 57 0.90 5.15 13.80
C GLY A 57 1.79 4.07 14.43
N THR A 58 2.71 3.45 13.68
CA THR A 58 3.51 2.34 14.22
C THR A 58 4.44 2.75 15.35
N TYR A 59 4.71 4.05 15.55
CA TYR A 59 5.48 4.52 16.70
C TYR A 59 4.75 4.37 18.04
N GLN A 60 3.41 4.47 18.04
CA GLN A 60 2.60 4.39 19.26
C GLN A 60 1.78 3.08 19.34
N ALA A 61 1.82 2.26 18.29
CA ALA A 61 1.08 1.02 18.23
C ALA A 61 1.56 0.00 19.27
N ASP A 62 0.64 -0.49 20.09
CA ASP A 62 0.88 -1.63 20.97
C ASP A 62 0.86 -2.96 20.19
N HIS A 63 1.27 -4.04 20.85
CA HIS A 63 1.32 -5.37 20.24
C HIS A 63 -0.06 -5.83 19.75
N ALA A 64 -1.14 -5.48 20.46
CA ALA A 64 -2.49 -5.88 20.08
C ALA A 64 -2.94 -5.17 18.79
N ALA A 65 -2.66 -3.87 18.66
CA ALA A 65 -2.90 -3.07 17.47
C ALA A 65 -2.12 -3.61 16.27
N LEU A 66 -0.84 -3.95 16.45
CA LEU A 66 -0.02 -4.56 15.39
C LEU A 66 -0.58 -5.91 14.92
N ILE A 67 -0.99 -6.78 15.85
CA ILE A 67 -1.60 -8.08 15.50
C ILE A 67 -2.90 -7.89 14.71
N LYS A 68 -3.71 -6.89 15.03
CA LYS A 68 -4.92 -6.55 14.26
C LYS A 68 -4.58 -6.19 12.81
N GLN A 69 -3.52 -5.40 12.60
CA GLN A 69 -3.09 -5.03 11.24
C GLN A 69 -2.50 -6.22 10.47
N ILE A 70 -1.73 -7.09 11.13
CA ILE A 70 -1.22 -8.33 10.54
C ILE A 70 -2.37 -9.23 10.06
N ARG A 71 -3.41 -9.40 10.90
CA ARG A 71 -4.60 -10.19 10.52
C ARG A 71 -5.32 -9.58 9.32
N ARG A 72 -5.55 -8.25 9.33
CA ARG A 72 -6.17 -7.54 8.22
C ARG A 72 -5.37 -7.69 6.92
N TYR A 73 -4.04 -7.63 6.99
CA TYR A 73 -3.18 -7.88 5.84
C TYR A 73 -3.29 -9.31 5.34
N GLY A 74 -3.27 -10.30 6.26
CA GLY A 74 -3.48 -11.71 5.92
C GLY A 74 -4.83 -11.96 5.23
N GLU A 75 -5.91 -11.40 5.76
CA GLU A 75 -7.26 -11.47 5.16
C GLU A 75 -7.29 -10.82 3.77
N ARG A 76 -6.61 -9.69 3.60
CA ARG A 76 -6.50 -9.00 2.30
C ARG A 76 -5.82 -9.88 1.26
N LEU A 77 -4.76 -10.59 1.63
CA LEU A 77 -4.08 -11.53 0.73
C LEU A 77 -4.93 -12.78 0.47
N ALA A 78 -5.58 -13.34 1.49
CA ALA A 78 -6.41 -14.55 1.35
C ALA A 78 -7.67 -14.31 0.50
N THR A 79 -8.24 -13.10 0.57
CA THR A 79 -9.41 -12.69 -0.23
C THR A 79 -9.02 -12.27 -1.64
N TRP A 80 -7.73 -11.97 -1.89
CA TRP A 80 -7.28 -11.61 -3.21
C TRP A 80 -7.28 -12.84 -4.12
N ARG A 81 -8.04 -12.75 -5.20
CA ARG A 81 -8.09 -13.73 -6.29
C ARG A 81 -7.59 -13.05 -7.55
N GLU A 82 -6.77 -13.77 -8.32
CA GLU A 82 -6.48 -13.46 -9.71
C GLU A 82 -7.78 -13.68 -10.49
N VAL A 83 -8.62 -12.65 -10.58
CA VAL A 83 -9.78 -12.62 -11.50
C VAL A 83 -9.35 -11.90 -12.76
#